data_AF-A0A212CYU1-F1
#
_entry.id   AF-A0A212CYU1-F1
#
_cell.length_a   1.000
_cell.length_b   1.000
_cell.length_c   1.000
_cell.angle_alpha   90.00
_cell.angle_beta   90.00
_cell.angle_gamma   90.00
#
_symmetry.space_group_name_H-M   'P 1'
#
loop_
_entity.id
_entity.type
_entity.pdbx_description
1 polymer ?
#
loop_
_entity_poly.entity_id
_entity_poly.type
_entity_poly.pdbx_seq_one_letter_code
_entity_poly.pdbx_strand_id
1 'polypeptide(L)'
;MSPLLYYALPALGSYVMLSFFFLRRPRLLHTPWVPAFRPRLGAHRGGELGSAMAQRADLLELDCQLTRDGVVVVSHDKNLSRQTGVNRDVDSLNFEDLPLLKEELEVYFSPGRFARGADRHMVRLEDLFRRFPRTPMSVEVKEQNEELIHKIAGLVRHYDRNEITVWASEKSSIMKKCKAANPEMPTSFTLSRGFWVLLFYYLGLLPFISIPEKFLICFLPTIINRTYFPFSRSRLNQLAAVVAKW
;
A
#
# COMPACT_ATOMS: atom_id res chain seq x y z
N MET A 1 -51.36 -15.26 -5.41
CA MET A 1 -49.97 -14.80 -5.17
C MET A 1 -50.03 -13.31 -4.89
N SER A 2 -49.27 -12.80 -3.91
CA SER A 2 -49.33 -11.37 -3.58
C SER A 2 -48.89 -10.53 -4.80
N PRO A 3 -49.55 -9.41 -5.12
CA PRO A 3 -49.17 -8.55 -6.25
C PRO A 3 -47.70 -8.07 -6.15
N LEU A 4 -47.16 -8.02 -4.94
CA LEU A 4 -45.77 -7.69 -4.67
C LEU A 4 -44.78 -8.71 -5.27
N LEU A 5 -45.10 -10.01 -5.24
CA LEU A 5 -44.26 -11.07 -5.84
C LEU A 5 -44.24 -11.00 -7.36
N TYR A 6 -45.34 -10.56 -7.99
CA TYR A 6 -45.47 -10.49 -9.45
C TYR A 6 -44.53 -9.44 -10.06
N TYR A 7 -44.29 -8.33 -9.37
CA TYR A 7 -43.35 -7.29 -9.81
C TYR A 7 -41.92 -7.51 -9.29
N ALA A 8 -41.77 -8.06 -8.08
CA ALA A 8 -40.45 -8.26 -7.48
C ALA A 8 -39.61 -9.31 -8.22
N LEU A 9 -40.21 -10.42 -8.68
CA LEU A 9 -39.46 -11.49 -9.34
C LEU A 9 -38.88 -11.07 -10.71
N PRO A 10 -39.63 -10.43 -11.63
CA PRO A 10 -39.07 -9.91 -12.88
C PRO A 10 -38.04 -8.81 -12.66
N ALA A 11 -38.24 -7.94 -11.67
CA ALA A 11 -37.28 -6.88 -11.34
C ALA A 11 -35.95 -7.46 -10.82
N LEU A 12 -36.01 -8.47 -9.95
CA LEU A 12 -34.81 -9.17 -9.47
C LEU A 12 -34.14 -9.95 -10.61
N GLY A 13 -34.92 -10.62 -11.45
CA GLY A 13 -34.41 -11.35 -12.62
C GLY A 13 -33.69 -10.42 -13.61
N SER A 14 -34.30 -9.29 -13.95
CA SER A 14 -33.69 -8.30 -14.85
C SER A 14 -32.44 -7.68 -14.24
N TYR A 15 -32.46 -7.38 -12.93
CA TYR A 15 -31.29 -6.92 -12.19
C TYR A 15 -30.11 -7.91 -12.29
N VAL A 16 -30.34 -9.18 -11.98
CA VAL A 16 -29.30 -10.22 -12.02
C VAL A 16 -28.75 -10.39 -13.45
N MET A 17 -29.63 -10.39 -14.45
CA MET A 17 -29.21 -10.49 -15.86
C MET A 17 -28.35 -9.31 -16.29
N LEU A 18 -28.77 -8.07 -15.99
CA LEU A 18 -28.02 -6.86 -16.33
C LEU A 18 -26.67 -6.80 -15.59
N SER A 19 -26.68 -7.10 -14.30
CA SER A 19 -25.47 -7.20 -13.48
C SER A 19 -24.46 -8.16 -14.10
N PHE A 20 -24.88 -9.39 -14.39
CA PHE A 20 -24.01 -10.39 -14.99
C PHE A 20 -23.52 -10.00 -16.39
N PHE A 21 -24.41 -9.42 -17.21
CA PHE A 21 -24.08 -8.95 -18.55
C PHE A 21 -22.97 -7.88 -18.53
N PHE A 22 -23.12 -6.84 -17.70
CA PHE A 22 -22.12 -5.77 -17.58
C PHE A 22 -20.86 -6.21 -16.85
N LEU A 23 -20.96 -7.16 -15.92
CA LEU A 23 -19.78 -7.77 -15.29
C LEU A 23 -18.92 -8.53 -16.31
N ARG A 24 -19.56 -9.23 -17.26
CA ARG A 24 -18.88 -9.93 -18.36
C ARG A 24 -18.38 -8.97 -19.45
N ARG A 25 -18.97 -7.78 -19.57
CA ARG A 25 -18.64 -6.77 -20.60
C ARG A 25 -18.39 -5.38 -19.99
N PRO A 26 -17.37 -5.23 -19.13
CA PRO A 26 -17.14 -3.97 -18.42
C PRO A 26 -16.83 -2.80 -19.36
N ARG A 27 -16.29 -3.07 -20.55
CA ARG A 27 -15.96 -2.06 -21.57
C ARG A 27 -17.17 -1.29 -22.11
N LEU A 28 -18.40 -1.80 -21.90
CA LEU A 28 -19.62 -1.09 -22.30
C LEU A 28 -19.94 0.08 -21.35
N LEU A 29 -19.53 -0.01 -20.08
CA LEU A 29 -19.77 1.02 -19.07
C LEU A 29 -18.49 1.79 -18.69
N HIS A 30 -17.32 1.15 -18.84
CA HIS A 30 -16.05 1.68 -18.34
C HIS A 30 -15.01 1.73 -19.45
N THR A 31 -14.31 2.86 -19.54
CA THR A 31 -13.15 2.99 -20.43
C THR A 31 -11.97 2.19 -19.87
N PRO A 32 -11.34 1.31 -20.67
CA PRO A 32 -10.14 0.60 -20.24
C PRO A 32 -9.02 1.62 -19.99
N TRP A 33 -8.32 1.45 -18.88
CA TRP A 33 -7.15 2.26 -18.57
C TRP A 33 -5.87 1.57 -19.04
N VAL A 34 -4.95 2.34 -19.62
CA VAL A 34 -3.62 1.87 -19.99
C VAL A 34 -2.65 2.22 -18.85
N PRO A 35 -2.04 1.23 -18.19
CA PRO A 35 -1.06 1.50 -17.15
C PRO A 35 0.20 2.16 -17.68
N ALA A 36 0.67 3.21 -17.01
CA ALA A 36 1.98 3.82 -17.26
C ALA A 36 3.11 2.80 -17.05
N PHE A 37 2.94 1.89 -16.09
CA PHE A 37 3.87 0.77 -15.84
C PHE A 37 3.11 -0.46 -15.31
N ARG A 38 3.64 -1.66 -15.58
CA ARG A 38 3.08 -2.94 -15.11
C ARG A 38 4.12 -3.67 -14.27
N PRO A 39 4.12 -3.48 -12.93
CA PRO A 39 5.12 -4.11 -12.10
C PRO A 39 4.84 -5.62 -12.01
N ARG A 40 5.87 -6.44 -12.18
CA ARG A 40 5.81 -7.89 -11.94
C ARG A 40 6.44 -8.26 -10.61
N LEU A 41 7.50 -7.54 -10.23
CA LEU A 41 8.19 -7.71 -8.95
C LEU A 41 8.17 -6.40 -8.16
N GLY A 42 7.47 -6.40 -7.02
CA GLY A 42 7.52 -5.31 -6.05
C GLY A 42 8.48 -5.63 -4.91
N ALA A 43 9.43 -4.74 -4.62
CA ALA A 43 10.25 -4.82 -3.42
C ALA A 43 9.52 -4.11 -2.27
N HIS A 44 8.92 -4.90 -1.37
CA HIS A 44 8.29 -4.41 -0.16
C HIS A 44 9.33 -3.77 0.78
N ARG A 45 9.06 -2.55 1.25
CA ARG A 45 9.95 -1.66 2.00
C ARG A 45 11.28 -1.40 1.31
N GLY A 46 11.27 -1.38 -0.02
CA GLY A 46 12.45 -1.21 -0.86
C GLY A 46 13.46 -2.37 -0.83
N GLY A 47 13.16 -3.47 -0.11
CA GLY A 47 13.96 -4.71 -0.02
C GLY A 47 15.46 -4.47 0.14
N GLU A 48 15.96 -4.28 1.37
CA GLU A 48 17.37 -3.90 1.67
C GLU A 48 17.90 -2.92 0.60
N LEU A 49 17.57 -1.64 0.71
CA LEU A 49 17.98 -0.59 -0.23
C LEU A 49 19.49 -0.72 -0.57
N GLY A 50 19.81 -1.20 -1.77
CA GLY A 50 21.17 -1.54 -2.19
C GLY A 50 21.36 -3.01 -2.63
N SER A 51 20.44 -3.90 -2.26
CA SER A 51 20.44 -5.30 -2.64
C SER A 51 20.17 -5.49 -4.14
N ALA A 52 20.59 -6.64 -4.68
CA ALA A 52 20.26 -7.03 -6.06
C ALA A 52 18.73 -7.12 -6.29
N MET A 53 17.93 -7.28 -5.23
CA MET A 53 16.47 -7.29 -5.34
C MET A 53 15.91 -5.88 -5.60
N ALA A 54 16.40 -4.86 -4.90
CA ALA A 54 15.99 -3.48 -5.16
C ALA A 54 16.33 -3.04 -6.59
N GLN A 55 17.47 -3.50 -7.12
CA GLN A 55 17.90 -3.19 -8.49
C GLN A 55 17.12 -3.96 -9.57
N ARG A 56 16.49 -5.08 -9.23
CA ARG A 56 15.68 -5.91 -10.15
C ARG A 56 14.18 -5.73 -9.98
N ALA A 57 13.75 -4.94 -9.00
CA ALA A 57 12.34 -4.69 -8.75
C ALA A 57 11.76 -3.71 -9.77
N ASP A 58 10.55 -3.99 -10.22
CA ASP A 58 9.78 -3.12 -11.11
C ASP A 58 9.03 -2.02 -10.35
N LEU A 59 8.89 -2.18 -9.03
CA LEU A 59 8.22 -1.24 -8.12
C LEU A 59 8.90 -1.30 -6.75
N LEU A 60 9.24 -0.15 -6.18
CA LEU A 60 9.66 -0.06 -4.78
C LEU A 60 8.48 0.42 -3.93
N GLU A 61 8.08 -0.35 -2.93
CA GLU A 61 7.09 0.07 -1.96
C GLU A 61 7.81 0.63 -0.72
N LEU A 62 7.40 1.82 -0.29
CA LEU A 62 8.13 2.65 0.66
C LEU A 62 7.14 3.27 1.64
N ASP A 63 7.40 3.09 2.93
CA ASP A 63 6.72 3.82 3.99
C ASP A 63 7.46 5.13 4.27
N CYS A 64 6.75 6.25 4.38
CA CYS A 64 7.38 7.54 4.64
C CYS A 64 7.00 8.13 6.00
N GLN A 65 7.98 8.77 6.63
CA GLN A 65 7.85 9.56 7.84
C GLN A 65 8.51 10.93 7.63
N LEU A 66 8.18 11.89 8.48
CA LEU A 66 8.74 13.24 8.44
C LEU A 66 9.59 13.49 9.69
N THR A 67 10.82 13.96 9.51
CA THR A 67 11.69 14.42 10.59
C THR A 67 11.26 15.81 11.08
N ARG A 68 11.81 16.24 12.23
CA ARG A 68 11.53 17.56 12.81
C ARG A 68 11.92 18.72 11.90
N ASP A 69 13.00 18.56 11.14
CA ASP A 69 13.51 19.54 10.16
C ASP A 69 12.85 19.41 8.78
N GLY A 70 11.80 18.60 8.65
CA GLY A 70 10.97 18.54 7.45
C GLY A 70 11.59 17.74 6.30
N VAL A 71 12.46 16.77 6.60
CA VAL A 71 13.04 15.81 5.66
C VAL A 71 12.16 14.56 5.61
N VAL A 72 11.80 14.13 4.41
CA VAL A 72 11.02 12.90 4.20
C VAL A 72 11.95 11.69 4.20
N VAL A 73 11.78 10.81 5.18
CA VAL A 73 12.59 9.61 5.36
C VAL A 73 11.78 8.35 5.11
N VAL A 74 12.44 7.31 4.62
CA VAL A 74 11.84 6.00 4.42
C VAL A 74 11.92 5.21 5.73
N SER A 75 10.78 5.09 6.40
CA SER A 75 10.64 4.26 7.61
C SER A 75 9.20 3.80 7.77
N HIS A 76 9.03 2.51 8.06
CA HIS A 76 7.73 1.96 8.42
C HIS A 76 7.23 2.45 9.78
N ASP A 77 8.11 2.52 10.76
CA ASP A 77 7.73 2.82 12.14
C ASP A 77 7.89 4.31 12.43
N LYS A 78 6.92 4.86 13.15
CA LYS A 78 7.07 6.20 13.74
C LYS A 78 8.17 6.21 14.82
N ASN A 79 8.19 5.19 15.67
CA ASN A 79 9.17 5.06 16.75
C ASN A 79 10.36 4.20 16.32
N LEU A 80 11.56 4.67 16.64
CA LEU A 80 12.83 4.09 16.19
C LEU A 80 13.27 2.87 17.01
N SER A 81 12.63 2.55 18.14
CA SER A 81 13.07 1.51 19.08
C SER A 81 13.30 0.15 18.41
N ARG A 82 12.40 -0.24 17.49
CA ARG A 82 12.53 -1.51 16.77
C ARG A 82 13.75 -1.51 15.85
N GLN A 83 13.93 -0.45 15.06
CA GLN A 83 14.92 -0.37 13.98
C GLN A 83 16.32 0.02 14.47
N THR A 84 16.43 0.84 15.51
CA THR A 84 17.71 1.43 15.96
C THR A 84 18.01 1.13 17.43
N GLY A 85 17.01 0.71 18.20
CA GLY A 85 17.14 0.51 19.65
C GLY A 85 16.92 1.80 20.46
N VAL A 86 16.74 2.94 19.81
CA VAL A 86 16.51 4.23 20.46
C VAL A 86 15.00 4.50 20.55
N ASN A 87 14.50 4.71 21.77
CA ASN A 87 13.09 5.04 21.99
C ASN A 87 12.80 6.53 21.74
N ARG A 88 12.80 6.93 20.47
CA ARG A 88 12.43 8.26 19.98
C ARG A 88 11.58 8.12 18.73
N ASP A 89 10.70 9.09 18.53
CA ASP A 89 9.90 9.16 17.30
C ASP A 89 10.67 9.94 16.23
N VAL A 90 10.46 9.58 14.95
CA VAL A 90 11.14 10.22 13.81
C VAL A 90 10.88 11.74 13.79
N ASP A 91 9.65 12.16 14.12
CA ASP A 91 9.23 13.56 14.15
C ASP A 91 9.86 14.38 15.29
N SER A 92 10.61 13.74 16.19
CA SER A 92 11.32 14.40 17.30
C SER A 92 12.79 14.75 17.01
N LEU A 93 13.36 14.23 15.92
CA LEU A 93 14.77 14.35 15.57
C LEU A 93 14.95 15.07 14.22
N ASN A 94 16.07 15.76 14.04
CA ASN A 94 16.48 16.20 12.71
C ASN A 94 17.06 15.03 11.92
N PHE A 95 17.14 15.15 10.60
CA PHE A 95 17.64 14.06 9.75
C PHE A 95 19.06 13.60 10.12
N GLU A 96 19.98 14.54 10.32
CA GLU A 96 21.37 14.25 10.68
C GLU A 96 21.53 13.63 12.09
N ASP A 97 20.52 13.81 12.95
CA ASP A 97 20.49 13.26 14.32
C ASP A 97 19.86 11.86 14.38
N LEU A 98 19.41 11.31 13.24
CA LEU A 98 18.77 10.00 13.20
C LEU A 98 19.80 8.90 13.52
N PRO A 99 19.50 7.99 14.48
CA PRO A 99 20.40 6.91 14.83
C PRO A 99 20.52 5.89 13.70
N LEU A 100 21.68 5.22 13.65
CA LEU A 100 21.92 4.12 12.73
C LEU A 100 20.95 2.96 12.99
N LEU A 101 20.54 2.31 11.90
CA LEU A 101 19.83 1.04 11.95
C LEU A 101 20.67 -0.02 12.66
N LYS A 102 20.02 -1.01 13.28
CA LYS A 102 20.69 -2.20 13.82
C LYS A 102 21.41 -2.96 12.71
N GLU A 103 22.52 -3.62 13.06
CA GLU A 103 23.27 -4.48 12.12
C GLU A 103 22.43 -5.66 11.64
N GLU A 104 21.58 -6.15 12.53
CA GLU A 104 20.63 -7.22 12.25
C GLU A 104 19.21 -6.72 12.52
N LEU A 105 18.38 -6.74 11.48
CA LEU A 105 16.97 -6.42 11.57
C LEU A 105 16.16 -7.67 11.32
N GLU A 106 15.35 -8.07 12.30
CA GLU A 106 14.44 -9.19 12.12
C GLU A 106 13.42 -8.87 11.01
N VAL A 107 13.30 -9.80 10.06
CA VAL A 107 12.35 -9.71 8.97
C VAL A 107 10.95 -9.95 9.54
N TYR A 108 10.11 -8.91 9.53
CA TYR A 108 8.80 -8.91 10.18
C TYR A 108 7.92 -10.13 9.83
N PHE A 109 7.94 -10.57 8.58
CA PHE A 109 7.14 -11.68 8.05
C PHE A 109 7.88 -13.03 8.09
N SER A 110 9.05 -13.10 8.71
CA SER A 110 9.84 -14.33 8.86
C SER A 110 10.59 -14.33 10.19
N PRO A 111 9.91 -14.60 11.32
CA PRO A 111 10.53 -14.62 12.63
C PRO A 111 11.78 -15.51 12.67
N GLY A 112 12.82 -15.03 13.35
CA GLY A 112 14.13 -15.68 13.41
C GLY A 112 14.97 -15.57 12.13
N ARG A 113 14.51 -14.85 11.09
CA ARG A 113 15.36 -14.43 9.96
C ARG A 113 15.76 -12.98 10.13
N PHE A 114 17.02 -12.70 9.88
CA PHE A 114 17.59 -11.36 10.01
C PHE A 114 18.13 -10.87 8.66
N ALA A 115 17.82 -9.62 8.36
CA ALA A 115 18.37 -8.82 7.29
C ALA A 115 19.66 -8.14 7.78
N ARG A 116 20.67 -8.03 6.93
CA ARG A 116 21.96 -7.40 7.23
C ARG A 116 22.34 -6.45 6.09
N GLY A 117 22.61 -5.19 6.42
CA GLY A 117 23.01 -4.17 5.46
C GLY A 117 24.35 -3.56 5.81
N ALA A 118 25.18 -3.28 4.80
CA ALA A 118 26.43 -2.54 4.97
C ALA A 118 26.15 -1.04 5.27
N ASP A 119 25.17 -0.46 4.58
CA ASP A 119 24.67 0.87 4.87
C ASP A 119 23.56 0.80 5.93
N ARG A 120 23.76 1.53 7.03
CA ARG A 120 22.88 1.55 8.19
C ARG A 120 22.23 2.92 8.39
N HIS A 121 22.45 3.88 7.49
CA HIS A 121 21.83 5.18 7.57
C HIS A 121 20.36 5.12 7.13
N MET A 122 19.53 5.97 7.72
CA MET A 122 18.18 6.18 7.22
C MET A 122 18.22 6.88 5.86
N VAL A 123 17.36 6.44 4.95
CA VAL A 123 17.36 6.94 3.59
C VAL A 123 16.30 8.01 3.40
N ARG A 124 16.68 9.11 2.74
CA ARG A 124 15.73 10.15 2.31
C ARG A 124 15.00 9.70 1.07
N LEU A 125 13.71 10.02 0.98
CA LEU A 125 12.94 9.78 -0.23
C LEU A 125 13.56 10.46 -1.46
N GLU A 126 14.13 11.65 -1.25
CA GLU A 126 14.81 12.39 -2.31
C GLU A 126 16.02 11.64 -2.89
N ASP A 127 16.84 11.00 -2.05
CA ASP A 127 17.99 10.23 -2.52
C ASP A 127 17.55 9.04 -3.38
N LEU A 128 16.40 8.43 -3.05
CA LEU A 128 15.81 7.38 -3.88
C LEU A 128 15.35 7.90 -5.24
N PHE A 129 14.73 9.08 -5.29
CA PHE A 129 14.31 9.68 -6.56
C PHE A 129 15.51 9.99 -7.46
N ARG A 130 16.63 10.46 -6.88
CA ARG A 130 17.89 10.68 -7.61
C ARG A 130 18.53 9.37 -8.06
N ARG A 131 18.55 8.35 -7.19
CA ARG A 131 19.21 7.07 -7.46
C ARG A 131 18.44 6.23 -8.48
N PHE A 132 17.11 6.28 -8.46
CA PHE A 132 16.23 5.47 -9.29
C PHE A 132 15.21 6.36 -10.04
N PRO A 133 15.67 7.23 -10.97
CA PRO A 133 14.84 8.25 -11.60
C PRO A 133 13.74 7.69 -12.48
N ARG A 134 13.83 6.43 -12.91
CA ARG A 134 12.83 5.76 -13.76
C ARG A 134 12.11 4.59 -13.09
N THR A 135 12.52 4.19 -11.89
CA THR A 135 11.88 3.06 -11.19
C THR A 135 10.60 3.53 -10.53
N PRO A 136 9.43 2.93 -10.81
CA PRO A 136 8.19 3.27 -10.14
C PRO A 136 8.27 3.05 -8.63
N MET A 137 7.55 3.88 -7.87
CA MET A 137 7.53 3.80 -6.40
C MET A 137 6.10 3.93 -5.86
N SER A 138 5.76 3.13 -4.86
CA SER A 138 4.55 3.30 -4.05
C SER A 138 4.93 3.93 -2.73
N VAL A 139 4.44 5.14 -2.47
CA VAL A 139 4.75 5.91 -1.27
C VAL A 139 3.56 5.86 -0.33
N GLU A 140 3.72 5.15 0.79
CA GLU A 140 2.68 4.99 1.80
C GLU A 140 2.76 6.08 2.88
N VAL A 141 1.60 6.70 3.13
CA VAL A 141 1.38 7.65 4.23
C VAL A 141 0.47 7.00 5.28
N LYS A 142 1.04 6.69 6.45
CA LYS A 142 0.34 5.99 7.55
C LYS A 142 -0.42 6.91 8.50
N GLU A 143 0.09 8.11 8.70
CA GLU A 143 -0.44 9.09 9.65
C GLU A 143 -0.99 10.33 8.95
N GLN A 144 -1.94 10.99 9.61
CA GLN A 144 -2.52 12.22 9.08
C GLN A 144 -1.57 13.39 9.32
N ASN A 145 -0.55 13.51 8.47
CA ASN A 145 0.42 14.59 8.48
C ASN A 145 0.36 15.33 7.13
N GLU A 146 -0.22 16.53 7.14
CA GLU A 146 -0.39 17.34 5.92
C GLU A 146 0.95 17.86 5.39
N GLU A 147 1.88 18.18 6.28
CA GLU A 147 3.22 18.61 5.87
C GLU A 147 3.95 17.49 5.12
N LEU A 148 3.91 16.27 5.63
CA LEU A 148 4.47 15.08 4.96
C LEU A 148 3.88 14.90 3.56
N ILE A 149 2.54 14.99 3.44
CA ILE A 149 1.84 14.87 2.16
C ILE A 149 2.29 15.95 1.18
N HIS A 150 2.38 17.20 1.62
CA HIS A 150 2.81 18.32 0.78
C HIS A 150 4.28 18.21 0.40
N LYS A 151 5.16 17.77 1.30
CA LYS A 151 6.59 17.54 1.03
C LYS A 151 6.77 16.43 -0.01
N ILE A 152 6.08 15.30 0.13
CA ILE A 152 6.10 14.21 -0.86
C ILE A 152 5.59 14.73 -2.21
N ALA A 153 4.44 15.41 -2.25
CA ALA A 153 3.89 15.97 -3.47
C ALA A 153 4.87 16.95 -4.16
N GLY A 154 5.54 17.80 -3.38
CA GLY A 154 6.57 18.72 -3.84
C GLY A 154 7.76 17.98 -4.45
N LEU A 155 8.28 16.95 -3.77
CA LEU A 155 9.37 16.12 -4.29
C LEU A 155 8.97 15.42 -5.60
N VAL A 156 7.78 14.82 -5.66
CA VAL A 156 7.32 14.12 -6.87
C VAL A 156 7.22 15.07 -8.07
N ARG A 157 6.72 16.30 -7.87
CA ARG A 157 6.70 17.33 -8.92
C ARG A 157 8.10 17.79 -9.30
N HIS A 158 8.97 18.02 -8.33
CA HIS A 158 10.34 18.49 -8.57
C HIS A 158 11.15 17.51 -9.43
N TYR A 159 10.95 16.21 -9.25
CA TYR A 159 11.62 15.16 -10.01
C TYR A 159 10.85 14.69 -11.25
N ASP A 160 9.69 15.29 -11.56
CA ASP A 160 8.81 14.93 -12.69
C ASP A 160 8.38 13.45 -12.68
N ARG A 161 7.83 12.99 -11.55
CA ARG A 161 7.51 11.57 -11.29
C ARG A 161 6.03 11.30 -11.06
N ASN A 162 5.14 12.18 -11.49
CA ASN A 162 3.70 12.07 -11.21
C ASN A 162 3.11 10.74 -11.71
N GLU A 163 3.51 10.27 -12.89
CA GLU A 163 2.94 9.04 -13.50
C GLU A 163 3.49 7.74 -12.91
N ILE A 164 4.68 7.78 -12.30
CA ILE A 164 5.41 6.61 -11.79
C ILE A 164 5.48 6.54 -10.27
N THR A 165 4.85 7.49 -9.57
CA THR A 165 4.78 7.50 -8.10
C THR A 165 3.33 7.34 -7.66
N VAL A 166 3.05 6.29 -6.91
CA VAL A 166 1.70 5.91 -6.47
C VAL A 166 1.49 6.38 -5.04
N TRP A 167 0.38 7.07 -4.78
CA TRP A 167 -0.08 7.31 -3.42
C TRP A 167 -0.60 6.01 -2.82
N ALA A 168 -0.09 5.64 -1.65
CA ALA A 168 -0.61 4.55 -0.84
C ALA A 168 -1.02 5.02 0.56
N SER A 169 -2.11 4.45 1.07
CA SER A 169 -2.53 4.60 2.46
C SER A 169 -3.64 3.61 2.76
N GLU A 170 -3.64 3.03 3.96
CA GLU A 170 -4.73 2.19 4.42
C GLU A 170 -6.02 2.99 4.69
N LYS A 171 -5.88 4.28 5.06
CA LYS A 171 -6.99 5.13 5.52
C LYS A 171 -7.52 6.02 4.40
N SER A 172 -8.82 5.91 4.12
CA SER A 172 -9.51 6.75 3.13
C SER A 172 -9.46 8.25 3.46
N SER A 173 -9.39 8.64 4.74
CA SER A 173 -9.26 10.05 5.14
C SER A 173 -7.92 10.64 4.70
N ILE A 174 -6.83 9.89 4.85
CA ILE A 174 -5.48 10.29 4.43
C ILE A 174 -5.41 10.31 2.90
N MET A 175 -5.89 9.26 2.24
CA MET A 175 -5.88 9.18 0.77
C MET A 175 -6.60 10.36 0.10
N LYS A 176 -7.70 10.85 0.70
CA LYS A 176 -8.38 12.06 0.21
C LYS A 176 -7.47 13.30 0.26
N LYS A 177 -6.70 13.47 1.33
CA LYS A 177 -5.72 14.56 1.46
C LYS A 177 -4.56 14.40 0.48
N CYS A 178 -4.04 13.18 0.31
CA CYS A 178 -3.00 12.88 -0.69
C CYS A 178 -3.45 13.25 -2.11
N LYS A 179 -4.65 12.84 -2.50
CA LYS A 179 -5.24 13.17 -3.80
C LYS A 179 -5.48 14.67 -3.98
N ALA A 180 -5.89 15.37 -2.92
CA ALA A 180 -6.04 16.83 -2.95
C ALA A 180 -4.69 17.54 -3.12
N ALA A 181 -3.63 17.03 -2.50
CA ALA A 181 -2.29 17.61 -2.60
C ALA A 181 -1.65 17.39 -3.98
N ASN A 182 -1.83 16.22 -4.59
CA ASN A 182 -1.43 15.94 -5.97
C ASN A 182 -2.39 14.98 -6.67
N PRO A 183 -3.32 15.49 -7.52
CA PRO A 183 -4.33 14.66 -8.19
C PRO A 183 -3.79 13.89 -9.41
N GLU A 184 -2.62 14.25 -9.94
CA GLU A 184 -2.01 13.59 -11.09
C GLU A 184 -1.41 12.23 -10.73
N MET A 185 -0.99 12.06 -9.48
CA MET A 185 -0.43 10.81 -8.99
C MET A 185 -1.50 9.72 -8.91
N PRO A 186 -1.25 8.51 -9.45
CA PRO A 186 -2.14 7.38 -9.29
C PRO A 186 -2.29 7.00 -7.81
N THR A 187 -3.48 6.54 -7.43
CA THR A 187 -3.78 6.12 -6.05
C THR A 187 -3.95 4.61 -5.96
N SER A 188 -3.49 4.03 -4.86
CA SER A 188 -3.79 2.65 -4.50
C SER A 188 -5.13 2.51 -3.76
N PHE A 189 -5.60 1.27 -3.65
CA PHE A 189 -6.78 0.94 -2.85
C PHE A 189 -6.53 1.12 -1.36
N THR A 190 -7.50 1.77 -0.70
CA THR A 190 -7.59 1.76 0.77
C THR A 190 -8.38 0.54 1.25
N LEU A 191 -8.25 0.17 2.53
CA LEU A 191 -8.95 -1.00 3.08
C LEU A 191 -10.47 -0.87 2.95
N SER A 192 -11.01 0.31 3.26
CA SER A 192 -12.44 0.59 3.14
C SER A 192 -12.91 0.48 1.68
N ARG A 193 -12.13 0.98 0.71
CA ARG A 193 -12.48 0.88 -0.71
C ARG A 193 -12.45 -0.57 -1.19
N GLY A 194 -11.45 -1.35 -0.78
CA GLY A 194 -11.39 -2.78 -1.07
C GLY A 194 -12.62 -3.54 -0.55
N PHE A 195 -13.02 -3.27 0.71
CA PHE A 195 -14.23 -3.84 1.29
C PHE A 195 -15.49 -3.51 0.48
N TRP A 196 -15.69 -2.24 0.11
CA TRP A 196 -16.85 -1.82 -0.68
C TRP A 196 -16.88 -2.46 -2.06
N VAL A 197 -15.72 -2.58 -2.73
CA VAL A 197 -15.64 -3.26 -4.03
C VAL A 197 -16.03 -4.73 -3.92
N LEU A 198 -15.58 -5.43 -2.88
CA LEU A 198 -15.97 -6.82 -2.62
C LEU A 198 -17.47 -6.92 -2.29
N LEU A 199 -18.01 -6.04 -1.45
CA LEU A 199 -19.43 -6.03 -1.14
C LEU A 199 -20.28 -5.81 -2.40
N PHE A 200 -19.92 -4.82 -3.22
CA PHE A 200 -20.63 -4.55 -4.47
C PHE A 200 -20.48 -5.67 -5.49
N TYR A 201 -19.37 -6.41 -5.46
CA TYR A 201 -19.23 -7.63 -6.25
C TYR A 201 -20.28 -8.67 -5.85
N TYR A 202 -20.38 -9.00 -4.55
CA TYR A 202 -21.36 -10.00 -4.08
C TYR A 202 -22.81 -9.55 -4.23
N LEU A 203 -23.07 -8.25 -4.15
CA LEU A 203 -24.41 -7.70 -4.39
C LEU A 203 -24.77 -7.65 -5.88
N GLY A 204 -23.81 -7.76 -6.81
CA GLY A 204 -24.04 -7.56 -8.25
C GLY A 204 -24.00 -6.10 -8.70
N LEU A 205 -23.56 -5.18 -7.85
CA LEU A 205 -23.48 -3.75 -8.13
C LEU A 205 -22.13 -3.29 -8.72
N LEU A 206 -21.11 -4.15 -8.69
CA LEU A 206 -19.76 -3.82 -9.15
C LEU A 206 -19.69 -3.21 -10.57
N PRO A 207 -20.46 -3.68 -11.57
CA PRO A 207 -20.39 -3.10 -12.91
C PRO A 207 -20.87 -1.65 -12.98
N PHE A 208 -21.62 -1.18 -11.98
CA PHE A 208 -22.25 0.15 -11.97
C PHE A 208 -21.49 1.17 -11.12
N ILE A 209 -20.41 0.77 -10.44
CA ILE A 209 -19.59 1.68 -9.64
C ILE A 209 -18.32 2.08 -10.39
N SER A 210 -17.83 3.29 -10.14
CA SER A 210 -16.54 3.74 -10.64
C SER A 210 -15.39 3.27 -9.73
N ILE A 211 -14.29 2.84 -10.36
CA ILE A 211 -13.06 2.42 -9.69
C ILE A 211 -11.93 3.34 -10.18
N PRO A 212 -11.69 4.48 -9.52
CA PRO A 212 -10.61 5.39 -9.91
C PRO A 212 -9.22 4.87 -9.55
N GLU A 213 -9.12 3.98 -8.56
CA GLU A 213 -7.85 3.43 -8.07
C GLU A 213 -7.14 2.62 -9.15
N LYS A 214 -5.81 2.74 -9.22
CA LYS A 214 -4.99 2.10 -10.27
C LYS A 214 -4.25 0.86 -9.77
N PHE A 215 -3.97 0.80 -8.48
CA PHE A 215 -3.15 -0.26 -7.89
C PHE A 215 -3.83 -0.87 -6.67
N LEU A 216 -3.98 -2.19 -6.65
CA LEU A 216 -4.32 -2.93 -5.44
C LEU A 216 -3.02 -3.54 -4.90
N ILE A 217 -2.52 -3.00 -3.80
CA ILE A 217 -1.41 -3.59 -3.05
C ILE A 217 -2.05 -4.30 -1.88
N CYS A 218 -2.04 -5.63 -1.93
CA CYS A 218 -2.54 -6.45 -0.84
C CYS A 218 -1.51 -7.52 -0.51
N PHE A 219 -1.32 -7.78 0.78
CA PHE A 219 -0.59 -8.94 1.20
C PHE A 219 -1.42 -10.18 0.87
N LEU A 220 -0.85 -11.12 0.12
CA LEU A 220 -1.48 -12.39 -0.17
C LEU A 220 -1.61 -13.19 1.14
N PRO A 221 -2.84 -13.39 1.66
CA PRO A 221 -3.04 -14.08 2.94
C PRO A 221 -2.50 -15.51 2.90
N THR A 222 -2.55 -16.15 1.73
CA THR A 222 -1.99 -17.49 1.48
C THR A 222 -0.49 -17.58 1.72
N ILE A 223 0.26 -16.47 1.62
CA ILE A 223 1.69 -16.41 1.93
C ILE A 223 1.92 -16.09 3.42
N ILE A 224 1.05 -15.27 4.03
CA ILE A 224 1.09 -14.95 5.47
C ILE A 224 0.90 -16.21 6.33
N ASN A 225 0.34 -17.28 5.78
CA ASN A 225 -0.20 -18.39 6.54
C ASN A 225 0.70 -19.63 6.71
N ARG A 226 2.01 -19.54 6.47
CA ARG A 226 2.93 -20.67 6.74
C ARG A 226 3.84 -20.48 7.95
N THR A 227 4.07 -19.25 8.44
CA THR A 227 5.09 -19.02 9.47
C THR A 227 4.83 -17.87 10.46
N TYR A 228 3.78 -17.04 10.31
CA TYR A 228 3.62 -15.85 11.17
C TYR A 228 2.20 -15.63 11.71
N PHE A 229 2.06 -15.59 13.04
CA PHE A 229 0.90 -15.04 13.73
C PHE A 229 1.38 -14.21 14.95
N PRO A 230 0.80 -13.03 15.20
CA PRO A 230 1.28 -12.08 16.20
C PRO A 230 0.74 -12.36 17.62
N PHE A 231 0.43 -13.62 17.97
CA PHE A 231 0.01 -13.95 19.33
C PHE A 231 1.20 -14.45 20.15
N SER A 232 1.36 -13.94 21.38
CA SER A 232 2.47 -14.32 22.27
C SER A 232 2.45 -15.79 22.72
N ARG A 233 1.34 -16.52 22.48
CA ARG A 233 1.17 -17.93 22.86
C ARG A 233 1.20 -18.85 21.64
N SER A 234 2.25 -19.66 21.57
CA SER A 234 2.50 -20.66 20.50
C SER A 234 1.31 -21.58 20.15
N ARG A 235 0.48 -21.99 21.13
CA ARG A 235 -0.69 -22.86 20.87
C ARG A 235 -1.84 -22.16 20.14
N LEU A 236 -2.04 -20.86 20.34
CA LEU A 236 -3.06 -20.09 19.61
C LEU A 236 -2.65 -19.87 18.15
N ASN A 237 -1.34 -19.73 17.91
CA ASN A 237 -0.78 -19.67 16.56
C ASN A 237 -1.02 -21.00 15.80
N GLN A 238 -0.90 -22.15 16.47
CA GLN A 238 -1.20 -23.46 15.87
C GLN A 238 -2.69 -23.63 15.52
N LEU A 239 -3.60 -23.18 16.39
CA LEU A 239 -5.04 -23.22 16.12
C LEU A 239 -5.45 -22.26 14.99
N ALA A 240 -4.92 -21.03 14.99
CA ALA A 240 -5.17 -20.05 13.93
C ALA A 240 -4.63 -20.53 12.57
N ALA A 241 -3.46 -21.16 12.54
CA ALA A 241 -2.88 -21.75 11.33
C ALA A 241 -3.71 -22.91 10.75
N VAL A 242 -4.41 -23.68 11.60
CA VAL A 242 -5.28 -24.77 11.16
C VAL A 242 -6.60 -24.23 10.60
N VAL A 243 -7.16 -23.20 11.23
CA VAL A 243 -8.42 -22.56 10.78
C VAL A 243 -8.21 -21.81 9.46
N ALA A 244 -7.09 -21.12 9.30
CA ALA A 244 -6.79 -20.34 8.11
C ALA A 244 -6.31 -21.20 6.92
N LYS A 245 -6.10 -22.51 7.10
CA LYS A 245 -5.69 -23.46 6.05
C LYS A 245 -6.82 -23.85 5.09
N TRP A 246 -8.05 -23.36 5.30
CA TRP A 246 -9.23 -23.58 4.47
C TRP A 246 -9.68 -22.30 3.78
#